data_AF-A0AAD1H219-F1
#
_entry.id   AF-A0AAD1H219-F1
#
_cell.length_a   1.000
_cell.length_b   1.000
_cell.length_c   1.000
_cell.angle_alpha   90.00
_cell.angle_beta   90.00
_cell.angle_gamma   90.00
#
_symmetry.space_group_name_H-M   'P 1'
#
loop_
_entity.id
_entity.type
_entity.pdbx_description
1 polymer ?
#
loop_
_entity_poly.entity_id
_entity_poly.type
_entity_poly.pdbx_seq_one_letter_code
_entity_poly.pdbx_strand_id
1 'polypeptide(L)'
;MSGDRLLIDDHRSACLCDVGGRDYAAVVAVDIDGAAYLLLAHRGSLGDESVRFDVTCPEAPHDQAGPLPLEYVRRIAAAQRTHRCGRPTATGGRCRIRVTRPGEPCGWHRRKANR
;
A
#
# COMPACT_ATOMS: atom_id res chain seq x y z
N MET A 1 33.78 6.40 2.33
CA MET A 1 32.36 6.10 2.11
C MET A 1 31.58 6.83 3.18
N SER A 2 31.10 8.03 2.88
CA SER A 2 30.33 8.87 3.80
C SER A 2 29.03 9.20 3.06
N GLY A 3 28.05 8.31 3.17
CA GLY A 3 26.79 8.34 2.43
C GLY A 3 25.61 7.79 3.23
N ASP A 4 25.64 7.92 4.57
CA ASP A 4 24.61 7.36 5.47
C ASP A 4 23.35 8.26 5.59
N ARG A 5 23.23 9.33 4.79
CA ARG A 5 22.12 10.29 4.90
C ARG A 5 21.36 10.41 3.60
N LEU A 6 20.20 9.78 3.57
CA LEU A 6 19.20 9.98 2.53
C LEU A 6 18.38 11.24 2.82
N LEU A 7 18.04 11.98 1.76
CA LEU A 7 17.13 13.12 1.82
C LEU A 7 15.71 12.68 1.51
N ILE A 8 14.73 13.21 2.23
CA ILE A 8 13.32 12.93 1.94
C ILE A 8 12.83 13.89 0.86
N ASP A 9 12.29 13.34 -0.23
CA ASP A 9 11.56 14.10 -1.24
C ASP A 9 10.09 14.17 -0.85
N ASP A 10 9.73 15.25 -0.15
CA ASP A 10 8.36 15.48 0.33
C ASP A 10 7.34 15.60 -0.81
N HIS A 11 7.74 16.05 -1.99
CA HIS A 11 6.83 16.21 -3.13
C HIS A 11 6.40 14.87 -3.73
N ARG A 12 7.24 13.86 -3.65
CA ARG A 12 6.94 12.49 -4.11
C ARG A 12 6.51 11.55 -2.98
N SER A 13 6.45 12.05 -1.75
CA SER A 13 6.03 11.30 -0.57
C SER A 13 4.54 11.51 -0.26
N ALA A 14 3.92 10.55 0.42
CA ALA A 14 2.51 10.61 0.79
C ALA A 14 2.25 10.04 2.20
N CYS A 15 1.37 10.69 2.97
CA CYS A 15 0.82 10.06 4.17
C CYS A 15 -0.08 8.88 3.77
N LEU A 16 -0.05 7.79 4.54
CA LEU A 16 -0.97 6.65 4.40
C LEU A 16 -2.19 6.75 5.34
N CYS A 17 -2.49 7.97 5.77
CA CYS A 17 -3.55 8.34 6.70
C CYS A 17 -4.94 7.85 6.25
N ASP A 18 -5.20 7.83 4.94
CA ASP A 18 -6.49 7.52 4.31
C ASP A 18 -6.65 6.03 3.91
N VAL A 19 -5.56 5.26 3.95
CA VAL A 19 -5.52 3.82 3.64
C VAL A 19 -5.31 2.93 4.86
N GLY A 20 -5.47 3.49 6.07
CA GLY A 20 -5.39 2.76 7.34
C GLY A 20 -3.97 2.63 7.92
N GLY A 21 -2.98 3.31 7.33
CA GLY A 21 -1.60 3.36 7.82
C GLY A 21 -1.29 4.67 8.53
N ARG A 22 -2.08 5.05 9.55
CA ARG A 22 -2.01 6.38 10.21
C ARG A 22 -0.61 6.77 10.68
N ASP A 23 0.14 5.81 11.21
CA ASP A 23 1.48 6.05 11.77
C ASP A 23 2.59 5.89 10.74
N TYR A 24 2.24 5.63 9.48
CA TYR A 24 3.16 5.38 8.39
C TYR A 24 3.02 6.41 7.26
N ALA A 25 4.11 6.59 6.52
CA ALA A 25 4.15 7.33 5.28
C ALA A 25 4.86 6.50 4.20
N ALA A 26 4.40 6.65 2.96
CA ALA A 26 5.18 6.24 1.80
C ALA A 26 6.15 7.37 1.48
N VAL A 27 7.44 7.15 1.76
CA VAL A 27 8.50 8.14 1.66
C VAL A 27 9.37 7.84 0.46
N VAL A 28 9.68 8.86 -0.34
CA VAL A 28 10.73 8.77 -1.35
C VAL A 28 12.01 9.34 -0.76
N ALA A 29 12.96 8.45 -0.49
CA ALA A 29 14.28 8.80 0.02
C ALA A 29 15.28 8.85 -1.14
N VAL A 30 16.10 9.89 -1.21
CA VAL A 30 17.04 10.16 -2.31
C VAL A 30 18.45 10.20 -1.76
N ASP A 31 19.34 9.42 -2.37
CA ASP A 31 20.76 9.39 -2.06
C ASP A 31 21.52 10.53 -2.75
N ILE A 32 22.75 10.80 -2.33
CA ILE A 32 23.63 11.83 -2.90
C ILE A 32 23.91 11.61 -4.39
N ASP A 33 23.91 10.36 -4.83
CA ASP A 33 24.09 9.98 -6.24
C ASP A 33 22.78 10.12 -7.06
N GLY A 34 21.70 10.58 -6.44
CA GLY A 34 20.38 10.76 -7.06
C GLY A 34 19.53 9.49 -7.13
N ALA A 35 20.03 8.36 -6.62
CA ALA A 35 19.25 7.13 -6.50
C ALA A 35 18.04 7.35 -5.58
N ALA A 36 16.87 6.88 -5.99
CA ALA A 36 15.63 7.05 -5.24
C ALA A 36 15.09 5.70 -4.73
N TYR A 37 14.71 5.67 -3.47
CA TYR A 37 14.16 4.52 -2.77
C TYR A 37 12.76 4.84 -2.26
N LEU A 38 11.80 3.94 -2.51
CA LEU A 38 10.45 4.05 -1.97
C LEU A 38 10.37 3.25 -0.68
N LEU A 39 10.13 3.94 0.44
CA LEU A 39 10.15 3.39 1.78
C LEU A 39 8.77 3.45 2.41
N LEU A 40 8.39 2.40 3.14
CA LEU A 40 7.31 2.47 4.11
C LEU A 40 7.91 2.88 5.47
N ALA A 41 7.86 4.17 5.78
CA ALA A 41 8.48 4.71 6.99
C ALA A 41 7.47 4.94 8.10
N HIS A 42 7.82 4.56 9.33
CA HIS A 42 7.08 4.98 10.52
C HIS A 42 7.36 6.47 10.78
N ARG A 43 6.30 7.28 10.83
CA ARG A 43 6.42 8.76 10.90
C ARG A 43 7.21 9.24 12.12
N GLY A 44 7.07 8.55 13.25
CA GLY A 44 7.79 8.88 14.49
C GLY A 44 9.29 8.58 14.46
N SER A 45 9.77 7.87 13.44
CA SER A 45 11.18 7.49 13.29
C SER A 45 11.91 8.33 12.24
N LEU A 46 11.23 9.25 11.55
CA LEU A 46 11.86 10.14 10.59
C LEU A 46 12.74 11.16 11.32
N GLY A 47 14.02 11.21 10.95
CA GLY A 47 15.02 12.07 11.60
C GLY A 47 15.61 11.49 12.90
N ASP A 48 15.19 10.30 13.31
CA ASP A 48 15.81 9.57 14.42
C ASP A 48 17.11 8.89 13.94
N GLU A 49 18.26 9.38 14.41
CA GLU A 49 19.57 8.85 14.01
C GLU A 49 19.84 7.43 14.51
N SER A 50 19.05 6.94 15.48
CA SER A 50 19.13 5.56 15.96
C SER A 50 18.41 4.55 15.05
N VAL A 51 17.56 5.04 14.14
CA VAL A 51 16.83 4.21 13.16
C VAL A 51 17.50 4.37 11.80
N ARG A 52 17.92 3.25 11.21
CA ARG A 52 18.62 3.24 9.92
C ARG A 52 17.84 2.45 8.89
N PHE A 53 17.74 3.03 7.70
CA PHE A 53 17.34 2.29 6.50
C PHE A 53 18.61 1.70 5.87
N ASP A 54 18.56 0.40 5.59
CA ASP A 54 19.61 -0.31 4.87
C ASP A 54 18.97 -0.95 3.63
N VAL A 55 19.31 -0.41 2.45
CA VAL A 55 18.82 -0.91 1.15
C VAL A 55 19.25 -2.35 0.87
N THR A 56 20.32 -2.81 1.52
CA THR A 56 20.86 -4.16 1.37
C THR A 56 20.32 -5.12 2.43
N CYS A 57 19.44 -4.65 3.32
CA CYS A 57 18.90 -5.45 4.43
C CYS A 57 18.16 -6.69 3.89
N PRO A 58 18.74 -7.90 4.05
CA PRO A 58 18.15 -9.12 3.50
C PRO A 58 16.87 -9.55 4.26
N GLU A 59 16.62 -8.95 5.43
CA GLU A 59 15.53 -9.30 6.32
C GLU A 59 14.31 -8.38 6.19
N ALA A 60 14.36 -7.34 5.34
CA ALA A 60 13.21 -6.46 5.12
C ALA A 60 12.03 -7.28 4.53
N PRO A 61 10.93 -7.51 5.28
CA PRO A 61 9.91 -8.47 4.87
C PRO A 61 9.17 -8.09 3.59
N HIS A 62 9.22 -6.81 3.20
CA HIS A 62 8.60 -6.29 1.98
C HIS A 62 9.51 -6.39 0.74
N ASP A 63 10.80 -6.63 0.93
CA ASP A 63 11.80 -6.76 -0.15
C ASP A 63 12.24 -8.21 -0.37
N GLN A 64 11.68 -9.16 0.38
CA GLN A 64 11.92 -10.58 0.20
C GLN A 64 11.40 -11.04 -1.18
N ALA A 65 12.33 -11.17 -2.13
CA ALA A 65 12.06 -11.77 -3.43
C ALA A 65 11.91 -13.28 -3.29
N GLY A 66 10.78 -13.81 -3.75
CA GLY A 66 10.47 -15.23 -3.68
C GLY A 66 9.00 -15.52 -3.94
N PRO A 67 8.59 -16.79 -4.07
CA PRO A 67 7.18 -17.13 -4.18
C PRO A 67 6.43 -16.66 -2.93
N LEU A 68 5.32 -15.94 -3.13
CA LEU A 68 4.44 -15.52 -2.04
C LEU A 68 4.07 -16.74 -1.17
N PRO A 69 4.11 -16.63 0.18
CA PRO A 69 3.68 -17.70 1.06
C PRO A 69 2.27 -18.17 0.69
N LEU A 70 2.05 -19.49 0.76
CA LEU A 70 0.84 -20.14 0.24
C LEU A 70 -0.45 -19.56 0.83
N GLU A 71 -0.41 -19.07 2.07
CA GLU A 71 -1.55 -18.40 2.70
C GLU A 71 -2.01 -17.14 1.94
N TYR A 72 -1.08 -16.32 1.45
CA TYR A 72 -1.39 -15.11 0.70
C TYR A 72 -1.85 -15.46 -0.71
N VAL A 73 -1.22 -16.45 -1.35
CA VAL A 73 -1.68 -16.99 -2.64
C VAL A 73 -3.13 -17.47 -2.54
N ARG A 74 -3.48 -18.20 -1.48
CA ARG A 74 -4.86 -18.66 -1.23
C ARG A 74 -5.83 -17.49 -1.04
N ARG A 75 -5.45 -16.45 -0.29
CA ARG A 75 -6.27 -15.24 -0.11
C ARG A 75 -6.51 -14.51 -1.43
N ILE A 76 -5.47 -14.32 -2.23
CA ILE A 76 -5.55 -13.68 -3.55
C ILE A 76 -6.45 -14.50 -4.48
N ALA A 77 -6.22 -15.82 -4.57
CA ALA A 77 -7.01 -16.71 -5.41
C ALA A 77 -8.50 -16.71 -5.00
N ALA A 78 -8.80 -16.72 -3.70
CA ALA A 78 -10.17 -16.63 -3.21
C ALA A 78 -10.84 -15.28 -3.54
N ALA A 79 -10.09 -14.18 -3.44
CA ALA A 79 -10.57 -12.85 -3.83
C ALA A 79 -10.85 -12.74 -5.33
N GLN A 80 -9.99 -13.35 -6.17
CA GLN A 80 -10.15 -13.34 -7.63
C GLN A 80 -11.31 -14.21 -8.11
N ARG A 81 -11.58 -15.34 -7.44
CA ARG A 81 -12.68 -16.26 -7.81
C ARG A 81 -14.06 -15.65 -7.65
N THR A 82 -14.21 -14.62 -6.84
CA THR A 82 -15.52 -14.04 -6.57
C THR A 82 -15.48 -12.52 -6.56
N HIS A 83 -15.82 -11.91 -7.71
CA HIS A 83 -15.88 -10.46 -7.80
C HIS A 83 -17.02 -9.91 -6.93
N ARG A 84 -16.79 -8.73 -6.36
CA ARG A 84 -17.71 -8.03 -5.45
C ARG A 84 -17.86 -6.59 -5.91
N CYS A 85 -19.04 -6.03 -5.72
CA CYS A 85 -19.39 -4.68 -6.15
C CYS A 85 -18.42 -3.60 -5.63
N GLY A 86 -18.01 -3.67 -4.35
CA GLY A 86 -17.04 -2.74 -3.75
C GLY A 86 -17.52 -1.29 -3.59
N ARG A 87 -18.68 -0.91 -4.14
CA ARG A 87 -19.25 0.44 -4.01
C ARG A 87 -19.59 0.76 -2.55
N PRO A 88 -19.46 2.02 -2.11
CA PRO A 88 -19.84 2.42 -0.76
C PRO A 88 -21.31 2.09 -0.46
N THR A 89 -21.58 1.55 0.73
CA THR A 89 -22.94 1.42 1.26
C THR A 89 -23.34 2.69 2.00
N ALA A 90 -24.64 2.90 2.20
CA ALA A 90 -25.13 4.03 3.00
C ALA A 90 -24.62 3.99 4.47
N THR A 91 -24.25 2.79 4.94
CA THR A 91 -23.70 2.54 6.28
C THR A 91 -22.18 2.65 6.36
N GLY A 92 -21.50 3.15 5.32
CA GLY A 92 -20.05 3.38 5.32
C GLY A 92 -19.17 2.15 4.97
N GLY A 93 -19.78 0.97 4.79
CA GLY A 93 -19.07 -0.24 4.37
C GLY A 93 -18.84 -0.34 2.86
N ARG A 94 -18.18 -1.42 2.42
CA ARG A 94 -18.03 -1.78 1.00
C ARG A 94 -19.07 -2.84 0.62
N CYS A 95 -19.80 -2.64 -0.47
CA CYS A 95 -20.80 -3.58 -0.94
C CYS A 95 -20.18 -4.94 -1.30
N ARG A 96 -20.71 -6.02 -0.70
CA ARG A 96 -20.23 -7.40 -0.90
C ARG A 96 -21.15 -8.26 -1.78
N ILE A 97 -22.05 -7.65 -2.55
CA ILE A 97 -22.85 -8.38 -3.55
C ILE A 97 -21.93 -8.90 -4.65
N ARG A 98 -22.12 -10.16 -5.07
CA ARG A 98 -21.33 -10.79 -6.14
C ARG A 98 -21.61 -10.12 -7.48
N VAL A 99 -20.58 -9.97 -8.31
CA VAL A 99 -20.68 -9.44 -9.68
C VAL A 99 -19.93 -10.33 -10.65
N THR A 100 -20.22 -10.20 -11.94
CA THR A 100 -19.66 -11.08 -12.98
C THR A 100 -18.28 -10.60 -13.41
N ARG A 101 -18.04 -9.28 -13.42
CA ARG A 101 -16.74 -8.69 -13.80
C ARG A 101 -16.16 -7.83 -12.68
N PRO A 102 -14.82 -7.78 -12.52
CA PRO A 102 -14.17 -6.83 -11.63
C PRO A 102 -14.62 -5.39 -11.89
N GLY A 103 -14.89 -4.62 -10.84
CA GLY A 103 -15.28 -3.20 -10.94
C GLY A 103 -16.73 -2.93 -11.34
N GLU A 104 -17.49 -3.95 -11.75
CA GLU A 104 -18.89 -3.83 -12.13
C GLU A 104 -19.76 -3.45 -10.90
N PRO A 105 -20.69 -2.48 -11.02
CA PRO A 105 -21.68 -2.25 -9.98
C PRO A 105 -22.69 -3.40 -9.95
N CYS A 106 -23.07 -3.84 -8.74
CA CYS A 106 -24.18 -4.77 -8.59
C CYS A 106 -25.51 -4.14 -9.07
N GLY A 107 -26.54 -4.96 -9.27
CA GLY A 107 -27.84 -4.48 -9.78
C GLY A 107 -28.44 -3.31 -9.00
N TRP A 108 -28.26 -3.29 -7.68
CA TRP A 108 -28.67 -2.19 -6.82
C TRP A 108 -27.90 -0.90 -7.09
N HIS A 109 -26.56 -0.95 -7.08
CA HIS A 109 -25.72 0.22 -7.34
C HIS A 109 -25.79 0.69 -8.80
N ARG A 110 -26.09 -0.19 -9.76
CA ARG A 110 -26.31 0.17 -11.16
C ARG A 110 -27.56 1.04 -11.32
N ARG A 111 -28.67 0.67 -10.65
CA ARG A 111 -29.91 1.45 -10.67
C ARG A 111 -29.75 2.82 -10.01
N LYS A 112 -28.97 2.89 -8.93
CA LYS A 112 -28.70 4.16 -8.22
C LYS A 112 -27.85 5.13 -9.04
N ALA A 113 -26.93 4.62 -9.87
CA ALA A 113 -26.07 5.47 -10.71
C ALA A 113 -26.79 6.09 -11.92
N ASN A 114 -27.89 5.47 -12.38
CA ASN A 114 -28.68 5.93 -13.52
C ASN A 114 -29.88 6.80 -13.11
N ARG A 115 -29.88 7.30 -11.87
CA ARG A 115 -30.94 8.14 -11.30
C ARG A 115 -30.34 9.46 -10.88
#